data_AF-A0A5D0QTQ1-F1
#
_entry.id   AF-A0A5D0QTQ1-F1
#
_cell.length_a   1.000
_cell.length_b   1.000
_cell.length_c   1.000
_cell.angle_alpha   90.00
_cell.angle_beta   90.00
_cell.angle_gamma   90.00
#
_symmetry.space_group_name_H-M   'P 1'
#
loop_
_entity.id
_entity.type
_entity.pdbx_description
1 polymer ?
#
loop_
_entity_poly.entity_id
_entity_poly.type
_entity_poly.pdbx_seq_one_letter_code
_entity_poly.pdbx_strand_id
1 'polypeptide(L)'
;MKQYLKSLTFLSLSIFFITFTACDDEPLDSGLIENENQQAACQSAVQASASAAQSFTNATDDNYSVLCNSYKMALRLQITACGDANGSIQAIIDNLNCETTHTECLDAESVSLSALTAYNADPTNATLCNAYKTALQYEITVCGDADGSLQAIIDGLGDCDTNGPSTASIIGTWRIISLTSNGVEELQEELDNSGICYWEEVYTATTATDTDYSGPNCDVVEIVESYEYSISGNILSFVNGDDPLEILEITDTTLRYQDSYNDAGEDYIDIYTYERQ
;
A
#
# COMPACT_ATOMS: atom_id res chain seq x y z
N MET A 1 -27.89 37.42 -25.03
CA MET A 1 -27.92 38.02 -26.38
C MET A 1 -26.83 37.32 -27.19
N LYS A 2 -27.16 36.77 -28.38
CA LYS A 2 -26.36 35.89 -29.29
C LYS A 2 -26.11 34.47 -28.74
N GLN A 3 -26.74 33.36 -29.16
CA GLN A 3 -27.34 32.92 -30.44
C GLN A 3 -26.31 32.72 -31.56
N TYR A 4 -25.96 31.45 -31.87
CA TYR A 4 -25.61 30.80 -33.16
C TYR A 4 -25.34 29.32 -32.82
N LEU A 5 -26.20 28.31 -33.05
CA LEU A 5 -26.93 27.81 -34.23
C LEU A 5 -26.14 26.79 -35.08
N LYS A 6 -26.64 25.54 -35.02
CA LYS A 6 -26.70 24.45 -36.02
C LYS A 6 -25.42 23.69 -36.43
N SER A 7 -25.39 22.42 -36.07
CA SER A 7 -25.25 21.33 -37.05
C SER A 7 -26.35 20.31 -36.83
N LEU A 8 -27.09 20.02 -37.90
CA LEU A 8 -28.27 19.19 -37.97
C LEU A 8 -27.94 18.04 -38.94
N THR A 9 -27.83 16.83 -38.42
CA THR A 9 -27.91 15.55 -39.14
C THR A 9 -28.42 14.54 -38.11
N PHE A 10 -29.73 14.36 -37.93
CA PHE A 10 -30.61 13.53 -38.75
C PHE A 10 -29.94 12.21 -39.17
N LEU A 11 -29.86 11.26 -38.22
CA LEU A 11 -29.73 9.85 -38.56
C LEU A 11 -30.75 9.06 -37.73
N SER A 12 -31.90 8.85 -38.37
CA SER A 12 -32.64 7.58 -38.39
C SER A 12 -32.78 6.83 -37.07
N LEU A 13 -33.92 7.07 -36.42
CA LEU A 13 -34.78 6.06 -35.78
C LEU A 13 -34.42 4.61 -36.20
N SER A 14 -33.73 3.89 -35.33
CA SER A 14 -33.69 2.42 -35.36
C SER A 14 -34.10 1.93 -33.98
N ILE A 15 -35.42 1.92 -33.83
CA ILE A 15 -36.14 1.05 -32.91
C ILE A 15 -35.72 -0.37 -33.27
N PHE A 16 -34.78 -0.95 -32.52
CA PHE A 16 -34.55 -2.38 -32.53
C PHE A 16 -35.49 -2.98 -31.47
N PHE A 17 -36.74 -3.20 -31.88
CA PHE A 17 -37.62 -4.17 -31.24
C PHE A 17 -36.93 -5.53 -31.34
N ILE A 18 -36.23 -5.96 -30.29
CA ILE A 18 -35.95 -7.38 -30.09
C ILE A 18 -37.23 -7.99 -29.55
N THR A 19 -38.19 -8.20 -30.45
CA THR A 19 -39.32 -9.10 -30.24
C THR A 19 -38.87 -10.50 -30.64
N PHE A 20 -38.81 -11.37 -29.64
CA PHE A 20 -39.01 -12.82 -29.71
C PHE A 20 -38.30 -13.56 -30.84
N THR A 21 -37.07 -14.01 -30.56
CA THR A 21 -36.62 -15.29 -31.11
C THR A 21 -37.06 -16.39 -30.16
N ALA A 22 -37.91 -17.24 -30.70
CA ALA A 22 -38.42 -18.49 -30.16
C ALA A 22 -37.47 -19.18 -29.16
N CYS A 23 -37.98 -19.46 -27.96
CA CYS A 23 -37.70 -20.77 -27.37
C CYS A 23 -38.29 -21.79 -28.35
N ASP A 24 -37.46 -22.72 -28.81
CA ASP A 24 -37.90 -23.85 -29.62
C ASP A 24 -39.12 -24.51 -28.95
N ASP A 25 -40.24 -24.49 -29.67
CA ASP A 25 -41.43 -25.28 -29.36
C ASP A 25 -41.08 -26.72 -29.74
N GLU A 26 -40.23 -27.35 -28.92
CA GLU A 26 -39.92 -28.77 -29.02
C GLU A 26 -41.14 -29.57 -28.53
N PRO A 27 -41.67 -30.50 -29.34
CA PRO A 27 -42.91 -31.17 -29.02
C PRO A 27 -42.74 -32.08 -27.79
N LEU A 28 -43.51 -31.77 -26.75
CA LEU A 28 -43.85 -32.58 -25.56
C LEU A 28 -43.22 -33.98 -25.55
N ASP A 29 -42.02 -34.11 -24.98
CA ASP A 29 -41.61 -35.37 -24.38
C ASP A 29 -42.24 -35.46 -22.98
N SER A 30 -43.00 -36.53 -22.83
CA SER A 30 -43.85 -36.86 -21.70
C SER A 30 -42.97 -37.29 -20.53
N GLY A 31 -42.33 -36.33 -19.85
CA GLY A 31 -41.44 -36.61 -18.71
C GLY A 31 -41.28 -35.52 -17.64
N LEU A 32 -41.90 -34.34 -17.78
CA LEU A 32 -41.69 -33.22 -16.84
C LEU A 32 -42.88 -33.00 -15.92
N ILE A 33 -43.09 -33.92 -14.97
CA ILE A 33 -43.71 -33.54 -13.69
C ILE A 33 -42.57 -33.25 -12.71
N GLU A 34 -41.74 -32.25 -13.05
CA GLU A 34 -41.00 -31.48 -12.07
C GLU A 34 -41.19 -29.99 -12.39
N ASN A 35 -42.33 -29.50 -11.91
CA ASN A 35 -42.45 -28.23 -11.20
C ASN A 35 -42.60 -26.94 -12.04
N GLU A 36 -43.72 -26.81 -12.77
CA GLU A 36 -44.20 -25.53 -13.33
C GLU A 36 -44.19 -24.38 -12.30
N ASN A 37 -44.42 -24.69 -11.01
CA ASN A 37 -44.37 -23.72 -9.93
C ASN A 37 -42.94 -23.22 -9.65
N GLN A 38 -41.91 -24.05 -9.83
CA GLN A 38 -40.50 -23.66 -9.66
C GLN A 38 -40.06 -22.72 -10.78
N GLN A 39 -40.45 -23.00 -12.02
CA GLN A 39 -40.10 -22.15 -13.15
C GLN A 39 -40.77 -20.77 -13.06
N ALA A 40 -42.04 -20.72 -12.64
CA ALA A 40 -42.75 -19.47 -12.37
C ALA A 40 -42.12 -18.68 -11.19
N ALA A 41 -41.68 -19.37 -10.13
CA ALA A 41 -40.99 -18.74 -9.01
C ALA A 41 -39.64 -18.14 -9.41
N CYS A 42 -38.86 -18.85 -10.22
CA CYS A 42 -37.59 -18.34 -10.74
C CYS A 42 -37.79 -17.09 -11.61
N GLN A 43 -38.73 -17.12 -12.56
CA GLN A 43 -39.03 -15.96 -13.40
C GLN A 43 -39.44 -14.73 -12.56
N SER A 44 -40.26 -14.94 -11.53
CA SER A 44 -40.69 -13.88 -10.62
C SER A 44 -39.51 -13.30 -9.83
N ALA A 45 -38.59 -14.14 -9.36
CA ALA A 45 -37.42 -13.70 -8.61
C ALA A 45 -36.43 -12.91 -9.47
N VAL A 46 -36.24 -13.29 -10.74
CA VAL A 46 -35.43 -12.52 -11.72
C VAL A 46 -36.02 -11.13 -11.97
N GLN A 47 -37.34 -11.01 -12.11
CA GLN A 47 -37.99 -9.70 -12.28
C GLN A 47 -37.85 -8.83 -11.03
N ALA A 48 -37.96 -9.44 -9.84
CA ALA A 48 -37.79 -8.74 -8.58
C ALA A 48 -36.36 -8.21 -8.39
N SER A 49 -35.33 -9.01 -8.71
CA SER A 49 -33.94 -8.58 -8.63
C SER A 49 -33.60 -7.49 -9.65
N ALA A 50 -34.12 -7.57 -10.87
CA ALA A 50 -33.97 -6.52 -11.88
C ALA A 50 -34.63 -5.20 -11.44
N SER A 51 -35.83 -5.26 -10.88
CA SER A 51 -36.54 -4.07 -10.38
C SER A 51 -35.84 -3.44 -9.18
N ALA A 52 -35.31 -4.27 -8.27
CA ALA A 52 -34.54 -3.80 -7.12
C ALA A 52 -33.18 -3.20 -7.54
N ALA A 53 -32.50 -3.78 -8.54
CA ALA A 53 -31.28 -3.22 -9.13
C ALA A 53 -31.53 -1.83 -9.73
N GLN A 54 -32.63 -1.67 -10.47
CA GLN A 54 -33.02 -0.39 -11.04
C GLN A 54 -33.34 0.64 -9.94
N SER A 55 -34.03 0.21 -8.88
CA SER A 55 -34.32 1.08 -7.73
C SER A 55 -33.03 1.51 -7.04
N PHE A 56 -32.11 0.58 -6.82
CA PHE A 56 -30.79 0.83 -6.23
C PHE A 56 -29.92 1.75 -7.10
N THR A 57 -29.98 1.62 -8.43
CA THR A 57 -29.27 2.53 -9.36
C THR A 57 -29.73 3.99 -9.23
N ASN A 58 -31.00 4.20 -8.81
CA ASN A 58 -31.56 5.52 -8.56
C ASN A 58 -31.55 5.90 -7.07
N ALA A 59 -30.75 5.20 -6.26
CA ALA A 59 -30.65 5.50 -4.85
C ALA A 59 -30.07 6.90 -4.62
N THR A 60 -30.56 7.54 -3.57
CA THR A 60 -30.00 8.75 -2.97
C THR A 60 -29.38 8.36 -1.64
N ASP A 61 -28.57 9.25 -1.07
CA ASP A 61 -27.94 9.03 0.23
C ASP A 61 -28.94 8.58 1.32
N ASP A 62 -30.08 9.28 1.42
CA ASP A 62 -31.16 9.00 2.38
C ASP A 62 -31.76 7.59 2.29
N ASN A 63 -31.64 6.92 1.14
CA ASN A 63 -32.28 5.61 0.90
C ASN A 63 -31.31 4.52 0.40
N TYR A 64 -30.01 4.83 0.29
CA TYR A 64 -29.00 3.94 -0.26
C TYR A 64 -28.98 2.59 0.44
N SER A 65 -28.82 2.56 1.77
CA SER A 65 -28.76 1.31 2.52
C SER A 65 -30.06 0.50 2.39
N VAL A 66 -31.21 1.17 2.35
CA VAL A 66 -32.52 0.52 2.20
C VAL A 66 -32.64 -0.13 0.82
N LEU A 67 -32.29 0.58 -0.25
CA LEU A 67 -32.39 0.07 -1.61
C LEU A 67 -31.30 -0.95 -1.95
N CYS A 68 -30.08 -0.79 -1.41
CA CYS A 68 -29.01 -1.78 -1.51
C CYS A 68 -29.41 -3.09 -0.83
N ASN A 69 -29.89 -3.03 0.42
CA ASN A 69 -30.34 -4.23 1.14
C ASN A 69 -31.57 -4.87 0.48
N SER A 70 -32.46 -4.07 -0.11
CA SER A 70 -33.57 -4.57 -0.92
C SER A 70 -33.08 -5.35 -2.15
N TYR A 71 -32.08 -4.82 -2.86
CA TYR A 71 -31.46 -5.51 -3.98
C TYR A 71 -30.73 -6.79 -3.56
N LYS A 72 -29.92 -6.73 -2.49
CA LYS A 72 -29.22 -7.89 -1.91
C LYS A 72 -30.19 -9.00 -1.51
N MET A 73 -31.34 -8.66 -0.92
CA MET A 73 -32.40 -9.62 -0.61
C MET A 73 -33.04 -10.23 -1.87
N ALA A 74 -33.31 -9.42 -2.90
CA ALA A 74 -33.88 -9.91 -4.15
C ALA A 74 -32.95 -10.89 -4.87
N LEU A 75 -31.63 -10.66 -4.83
CA LEU A 75 -30.63 -11.61 -5.34
C LEU A 75 -30.63 -12.94 -4.55
N ARG A 76 -30.74 -12.90 -3.22
CA ARG A 76 -30.86 -14.13 -2.39
C ARG A 76 -32.10 -14.94 -2.72
N LEU A 77 -33.22 -14.27 -2.99
CA LEU A 77 -34.46 -14.92 -3.43
C LEU A 77 -34.30 -15.54 -4.82
N GLN A 78 -33.57 -14.87 -5.72
CA GLN A 78 -33.23 -15.43 -7.03
C GLN A 78 -32.36 -16.68 -6.91
N ILE A 79 -31.33 -16.70 -6.05
CA ILE A 79 -30.55 -17.92 -5.78
C ILE A 79 -31.46 -19.04 -5.27
N THR A 80 -32.37 -18.73 -4.35
CA THR A 80 -33.29 -19.73 -3.76
C THR A 80 -34.23 -20.33 -4.80
N ALA A 81 -34.73 -19.51 -5.74
CA ALA A 81 -35.71 -19.95 -6.74
C ALA A 81 -35.08 -20.54 -8.01
N CYS A 82 -33.90 -20.06 -8.42
CA CYS A 82 -33.28 -20.41 -9.70
C CYS A 82 -31.99 -21.24 -9.54
N GLY A 83 -31.40 -21.27 -8.34
CA GLY A 83 -30.04 -21.75 -8.14
C GLY A 83 -28.97 -20.78 -8.62
N ASP A 84 -27.73 -21.03 -8.22
CA ASP A 84 -26.54 -20.24 -8.60
C ASP A 84 -25.32 -21.15 -8.70
N ALA A 85 -25.39 -22.16 -9.57
CA ALA A 85 -24.38 -23.22 -9.65
C ALA A 85 -22.97 -22.71 -10.02
N ASN A 86 -22.88 -21.55 -10.67
CA ASN A 86 -21.63 -20.90 -11.03
C ASN A 86 -21.18 -19.83 -10.03
N GLY A 87 -21.96 -19.57 -8.97
CA GLY A 87 -21.66 -18.56 -7.94
C GLY A 87 -21.73 -17.11 -8.42
N SER A 88 -22.27 -16.86 -9.62
CA SER A 88 -22.26 -15.53 -10.22
C SER A 88 -23.14 -14.53 -9.47
N ILE A 89 -24.28 -14.99 -8.93
CA ILE A 89 -25.20 -14.14 -8.15
C ILE A 89 -24.62 -13.93 -6.75
N GLN A 90 -24.03 -14.97 -6.16
CA GLN A 90 -23.38 -14.90 -4.86
C GLN A 90 -22.20 -13.91 -4.90
N ALA A 91 -21.40 -13.89 -5.97
CA ALA A 91 -20.32 -12.93 -6.14
C ALA A 91 -20.83 -11.47 -6.18
N ILE A 92 -22.00 -11.22 -6.77
CA ILE A 92 -22.64 -9.89 -6.75
C ILE A 92 -23.04 -9.53 -5.31
N ILE A 93 -23.65 -10.46 -4.57
CA ILE A 93 -24.05 -10.27 -3.16
C ILE A 93 -22.85 -9.95 -2.27
N ASP A 94 -21.73 -10.65 -2.49
CA ASP A 94 -20.52 -10.50 -1.69
C ASP A 94 -19.85 -9.15 -1.95
N ASN A 95 -19.92 -8.64 -3.19
CA ASN A 95 -19.42 -7.33 -3.57
C ASN A 95 -20.38 -6.16 -3.23
N LEU A 96 -21.64 -6.43 -2.87
CA LEU A 96 -22.60 -5.40 -2.45
C LEU A 96 -22.33 -4.97 -1.00
N ASN A 97 -21.75 -3.78 -0.84
CA ASN A 97 -21.62 -3.09 0.44
C ASN A 97 -22.87 -2.22 0.71
N CYS A 98 -23.77 -2.73 1.56
CA CYS A 98 -25.05 -2.11 1.88
C CYS A 98 -25.09 -1.46 3.28
N GLU A 99 -23.93 -1.25 3.89
CA GLU A 99 -23.82 -0.53 5.15
C GLU A 99 -24.09 0.96 4.93
N THR A 100 -24.52 1.66 5.97
CA THR A 100 -24.95 3.07 5.98
C THR A 100 -23.81 4.08 5.73
N THR A 101 -22.62 3.61 5.38
CA THR A 101 -21.36 4.37 5.30
C THR A 101 -21.07 4.97 3.92
N HIS A 102 -21.96 4.87 2.92
CA HIS A 102 -21.67 5.34 1.57
C HIS A 102 -21.37 6.85 1.49
N THR A 103 -22.13 7.69 2.20
CA THR A 103 -21.86 9.14 2.28
C THR A 103 -20.58 9.42 3.06
N GLU A 104 -20.32 8.71 4.15
CA GLU A 104 -19.11 8.87 4.95
C GLU A 104 -17.86 8.48 4.16
N CYS A 105 -17.95 7.50 3.26
CA CYS A 105 -16.86 7.10 2.40
C CYS A 105 -16.54 8.17 1.35
N LEU A 106 -17.56 8.72 0.67
CA LEU A 106 -17.37 9.85 -0.25
C LEU A 106 -16.78 11.09 0.44
N ASP A 107 -17.21 11.34 1.69
CA ASP A 107 -16.63 12.40 2.51
C ASP A 107 -15.17 12.10 2.87
N ALA A 108 -14.84 10.85 3.21
CA ALA A 108 -13.46 10.43 3.50
C ALA A 108 -12.54 10.55 2.27
N GLU A 109 -13.00 10.14 1.08
CA GLU A 109 -12.30 10.33 -0.19
C GLU A 109 -12.06 11.83 -0.50
N SER A 110 -13.05 12.68 -0.21
CA SER A 110 -12.92 14.14 -0.38
C SER A 110 -11.89 14.73 0.59
N VAL A 111 -11.84 14.23 1.82
CA VAL A 111 -10.85 14.62 2.84
C VAL A 111 -9.44 14.18 2.43
N SER A 112 -9.26 12.95 1.94
CA SER A 112 -7.95 12.46 1.49
C SER A 112 -7.45 13.20 0.25
N LEU A 113 -8.32 13.49 -0.72
CA LEU A 113 -7.98 14.30 -1.89
C LEU A 113 -7.58 15.74 -1.52
N SER A 114 -8.30 16.35 -0.57
CA SER A 114 -7.98 17.69 -0.06
C SER A 114 -6.63 17.71 0.64
N ALA A 115 -6.35 16.71 1.48
CA ALA A 115 -5.08 16.57 2.18
C ALA A 115 -3.91 16.29 1.20
N LEU A 116 -4.12 15.45 0.18
CA LEU A 116 -3.16 15.22 -0.90
C LEU A 116 -2.83 16.52 -1.64
N THR A 117 -3.84 17.33 -1.96
CA THR A 117 -3.64 18.61 -2.63
C THR A 117 -2.78 19.55 -1.79
N ALA A 118 -3.00 19.60 -0.47
CA ALA A 118 -2.19 20.39 0.44
C ALA A 118 -0.76 19.85 0.53
N TYR A 119 -0.58 18.54 0.69
CA TYR A 119 0.74 17.89 0.70
C TYR A 119 1.52 18.16 -0.60
N ASN A 120 0.90 18.03 -1.77
CA ASN A 120 1.56 18.29 -3.05
C ASN A 120 1.98 19.75 -3.23
N ALA A 121 1.37 20.70 -2.50
CA ALA A 121 1.78 22.10 -2.54
C ALA A 121 3.08 22.36 -1.76
N ASP A 122 3.38 21.54 -0.74
CA ASP A 122 4.63 21.56 0.01
C ASP A 122 4.95 20.16 0.59
N PRO A 123 5.55 19.26 -0.22
CA PRO A 123 5.82 17.88 0.19
C PRO A 123 6.86 17.75 1.30
N THR A 124 7.60 18.82 1.60
CA THR A 124 8.60 18.86 2.67
C THR A 124 7.97 19.14 4.04
N ASN A 125 6.69 19.51 4.05
CA ASN A 125 5.97 19.85 5.27
C ASN A 125 5.40 18.62 5.96
N ALA A 126 6.06 18.21 7.04
CA ALA A 126 5.64 17.13 7.94
C ALA A 126 4.19 17.21 8.42
N THR A 127 3.68 18.42 8.66
CA THR A 127 2.29 18.59 9.11
C THR A 127 1.32 18.21 7.99
N LEU A 128 1.62 18.58 6.74
CA LEU A 128 0.79 18.25 5.58
C LEU A 128 0.90 16.76 5.21
N CYS A 129 2.09 16.18 5.33
CA CYS A 129 2.33 14.75 5.16
C CYS A 129 1.51 13.92 6.17
N ASN A 130 1.61 14.25 7.47
CA ASN A 130 0.84 13.59 8.52
C ASN A 130 -0.67 13.79 8.37
N ALA A 131 -1.12 14.97 7.93
CA ALA A 131 -2.51 15.23 7.63
C ALA A 131 -3.02 14.33 6.49
N TYR A 132 -2.20 14.10 5.46
CA TYR A 132 -2.54 13.19 4.37
C TYR A 132 -2.58 11.73 4.81
N LYS A 133 -1.58 11.24 5.58
CA LYS A 133 -1.61 9.89 6.18
C LYS A 133 -2.87 9.68 7.03
N THR A 134 -3.21 10.65 7.86
CA THR A 134 -4.41 10.58 8.72
C THR A 134 -5.69 10.50 7.89
N ALA A 135 -5.77 11.27 6.79
CA ALA A 135 -6.92 11.24 5.90
C ALA A 135 -7.07 9.90 5.17
N LEU A 136 -5.97 9.31 4.71
CA LEU A 136 -5.97 7.96 4.11
C LEU A 136 -6.37 6.89 5.12
N GLN A 137 -5.88 6.95 6.37
CA GLN A 137 -6.29 6.02 7.44
C GLN A 137 -7.79 6.14 7.77
N TYR A 138 -8.32 7.36 7.74
CA TYR A 138 -9.75 7.60 7.87
C TYR A 138 -10.53 6.99 6.70
N GLU A 139 -10.07 7.17 5.46
CA GLU A 139 -10.65 6.53 4.27
C GLU A 139 -10.63 5.00 4.39
N ILE A 140 -9.51 4.39 4.77
CA ILE A 140 -9.43 2.93 5.01
C ILE A 140 -10.43 2.48 6.07
N THR A 141 -10.58 3.25 7.16
CA THR A 141 -11.49 2.91 8.26
C THR A 141 -12.96 2.94 7.82
N VAL A 142 -13.32 3.87 6.92
CA VAL A 142 -14.71 4.10 6.51
C VAL A 142 -15.09 3.31 5.24
N CYS A 143 -14.20 3.27 4.27
CA CYS A 143 -14.39 2.65 2.95
C CYS A 143 -13.85 1.22 2.86
N GLY A 144 -12.86 0.87 3.68
CA GLY A 144 -12.08 -0.36 3.56
C GLY A 144 -10.95 -0.27 2.53
N ASP A 145 -10.01 -1.22 2.59
CA ASP A 145 -8.83 -1.29 1.70
C ASP A 145 -8.42 -2.76 1.48
N ALA A 146 -9.32 -3.53 0.87
CA ALA A 146 -9.13 -4.98 0.72
C ALA A 146 -7.97 -5.36 -0.23
N ASP A 147 -7.59 -4.45 -1.14
CA ASP A 147 -6.47 -4.64 -2.06
C ASP A 147 -5.15 -4.04 -1.55
N GLY A 148 -5.18 -3.34 -0.41
CA GLY A 148 -4.01 -2.74 0.23
C GLY A 148 -3.46 -1.52 -0.50
N SER A 149 -4.19 -0.98 -1.48
CA SER A 149 -3.72 0.12 -2.31
C SER A 149 -3.56 1.42 -1.53
N LEU A 150 -4.46 1.71 -0.59
CA LEU A 150 -4.37 2.90 0.27
C LEU A 150 -3.28 2.73 1.33
N GLN A 151 -3.16 1.53 1.91
CA GLN A 151 -2.09 1.21 2.85
C GLN A 151 -0.71 1.33 2.19
N ALA A 152 -0.56 0.88 0.94
CA ALA A 152 0.71 1.03 0.21
C ALA A 152 1.10 2.50 0.00
N ILE A 153 0.13 3.40 -0.17
CA ILE A 153 0.39 4.84 -0.24
C ILE A 153 0.87 5.36 1.11
N ILE A 154 0.22 4.95 2.21
CA ILE A 154 0.63 5.32 3.58
C ILE A 154 2.07 4.86 3.86
N ASP A 155 2.40 3.63 3.50
CA ASP A 155 3.73 3.05 3.70
C ASP A 155 4.78 3.81 2.86
N GLY A 156 4.42 4.16 1.62
CA GLY A 156 5.28 4.96 0.73
C GLY A 156 5.52 6.40 1.19
N LEU A 157 4.67 6.96 2.04
CA LEU A 157 4.85 8.30 2.63
C LEU A 157 5.90 8.32 3.76
N GLY A 158 6.30 7.16 4.29
CA GLY A 158 7.23 7.07 5.41
C GLY A 158 6.71 7.76 6.68
N ASP A 159 7.61 8.21 7.57
CA ASP A 159 7.24 8.68 8.91
C ASP A 159 6.76 10.14 9.01
N CYS A 160 6.79 10.90 7.91
CA CYS A 160 6.27 12.27 7.87
C CYS A 160 6.78 13.22 8.98
N ASP A 161 7.96 13.01 9.55
CA ASP A 161 8.53 13.92 10.55
C ASP A 161 9.03 15.22 9.91
N THR A 162 9.27 16.28 10.72
CA THR A 162 9.76 17.62 10.30
C THR A 162 11.10 17.63 9.56
N ASN A 163 11.61 16.44 9.26
CA ASN A 163 12.78 16.13 8.47
C ASN A 163 12.38 15.49 7.13
N GLY A 164 11.24 15.86 6.53
CA GLY A 164 10.78 15.30 5.25
C GLY A 164 10.69 13.77 5.25
N PRO A 165 10.56 13.10 4.09
CA PRO A 165 11.08 11.75 4.00
C PRO A 165 12.56 11.85 4.39
N SER A 166 13.00 11.04 5.36
CA SER A 166 14.42 10.94 5.69
C SER A 166 15.19 10.64 4.39
N THR A 167 15.75 11.69 3.79
CA THR A 167 16.87 11.59 2.87
C THR A 167 18.15 11.59 3.71
N ALA A 168 18.13 11.02 4.93
CA ALA A 168 19.34 10.81 5.70
C ALA A 168 20.23 9.93 4.83
N SER A 169 21.15 10.60 4.17
CA SER A 169 22.02 9.98 3.20
C SER A 169 23.15 9.35 3.98
N ILE A 170 23.49 8.11 3.66
CA ILE A 170 24.69 7.51 4.23
C ILE A 170 25.93 8.33 3.84
N ILE A 171 25.85 9.10 2.74
CA ILE A 171 26.90 10.01 2.30
C ILE A 171 27.25 11.00 3.42
N GLY A 172 28.51 10.98 3.82
CA GLY A 172 29.01 11.75 4.96
C GLY A 172 30.22 11.10 5.59
N THR A 173 30.73 11.76 6.62
CA THR A 173 31.78 11.23 7.50
C THR A 173 31.14 10.81 8.81
N TRP A 174 31.44 9.59 9.24
CA TRP A 174 30.83 8.94 10.38
C TRP A 174 31.91 8.43 11.31
N ARG A 175 31.91 8.85 12.58
CA ARG A 175 32.85 8.37 13.58
C ARG A 175 32.18 7.32 14.46
N ILE A 176 32.85 6.20 14.70
CA ILE A 176 32.35 5.17 15.62
C ILE A 176 32.21 5.75 17.04
N ILE A 177 31.11 5.45 17.71
CA ILE A 177 30.86 5.85 19.11
C ILE A 177 30.43 4.69 20.01
N SER A 178 29.98 3.57 19.43
CA SER A 178 29.70 2.33 20.17
C SER A 178 29.78 1.13 19.23
N LEU A 179 30.31 0.02 19.75
CA LEU A 179 30.34 -1.29 19.12
C LEU A 179 29.92 -2.29 20.18
N THR A 180 28.85 -3.05 19.89
CA THR A 180 28.42 -4.14 20.77
C THR A 180 28.46 -5.48 20.05
N SER A 181 29.04 -6.50 20.66
CA SER A 181 28.94 -7.89 20.19
C SER A 181 27.99 -8.69 21.09
N ASN A 182 26.94 -9.25 20.51
CA ASN A 182 25.87 -9.96 21.24
C ASN A 182 25.30 -9.14 22.42
N GLY A 183 25.27 -7.81 22.29
CA GLY A 183 24.79 -6.86 23.28
C GLY A 183 25.78 -6.50 24.40
N VAL A 184 27.03 -6.94 24.31
CA VAL A 184 28.14 -6.52 25.20
C VAL A 184 28.94 -5.42 24.51
N GLU A 185 29.25 -4.32 25.20
CA GLU A 185 30.06 -3.22 24.65
C GLU A 185 31.53 -3.64 24.55
N GLU A 186 32.10 -3.57 23.35
CA GLU A 186 33.45 -4.04 23.01
C GLU A 186 34.34 -2.92 22.43
N LEU A 187 33.78 -1.74 22.10
CA LEU A 187 34.49 -0.70 21.34
C LEU A 187 35.86 -0.33 21.93
N GLN A 188 35.93 -0.06 23.24
CA GLN A 188 37.19 0.36 23.85
C GLN A 188 38.26 -0.73 23.80
N GLU A 189 37.86 -2.00 23.93
CA GLU A 189 38.79 -3.13 23.85
C GLU A 189 39.35 -3.28 22.43
N GLU A 190 38.50 -3.17 21.41
CA GLU A 190 38.92 -3.20 20.00
C GLU A 190 39.87 -2.05 19.63
N LEU A 191 39.56 -0.84 20.10
CA LEU A 191 40.41 0.34 19.89
C LEU A 191 41.79 0.17 20.57
N ASP A 192 41.82 -0.30 21.81
CA ASP A 192 43.04 -0.52 22.58
C ASP A 192 43.90 -1.62 21.95
N ASN A 193 43.28 -2.71 21.48
CA ASN A 193 43.95 -3.82 20.80
C ASN A 193 44.56 -3.40 19.46
N SER A 194 43.87 -2.52 18.74
CA SER A 194 44.33 -1.99 17.44
C SER A 194 45.31 -0.81 17.59
N GLY A 195 45.40 -0.20 18.77
CA GLY A 195 46.27 0.94 19.04
C GLY A 195 45.81 2.24 18.37
N ILE A 196 44.50 2.36 18.13
CA ILE A 196 43.86 3.52 17.50
C ILE A 196 42.94 4.23 18.49
N CYS A 197 42.63 5.50 18.25
CA CYS A 197 41.71 6.27 19.09
C CYS A 197 40.25 6.06 18.68
N TYR A 198 39.99 6.03 17.37
CA TYR A 198 38.71 5.81 16.72
C TYR A 198 38.97 5.57 15.23
N TRP A 199 37.98 5.04 14.53
CA TRP A 199 37.94 5.04 13.08
C TRP A 199 36.75 5.88 12.58
N GLU A 200 36.87 6.34 11.35
CA GLU A 200 35.79 7.00 10.63
C GLU A 200 35.51 6.27 9.32
N GLU A 201 34.24 6.21 8.95
CA GLU A 201 33.78 5.74 7.65
C GLU A 201 33.30 6.93 6.83
N VAL A 202 33.85 7.06 5.63
CA VAL A 202 33.50 8.14 4.69
C VAL A 202 32.76 7.56 3.50
N TYR A 203 31.47 7.80 3.45
CA TYR A 203 30.63 7.39 2.33
C TYR A 203 30.48 8.54 1.33
N THR A 204 30.75 8.23 0.06
CA THR A 204 30.39 9.04 -1.10
C THR A 204 29.20 8.41 -1.81
N ALA A 205 28.81 8.91 -2.98
CA ALA A 205 27.71 8.33 -3.76
C ALA A 205 27.92 6.85 -4.16
N THR A 206 29.18 6.38 -4.24
CA THR A 206 29.48 5.02 -4.70
C THR A 206 30.60 4.33 -3.94
N THR A 207 31.32 5.03 -3.05
CA THR A 207 32.48 4.49 -2.35
C THR A 207 32.37 4.69 -0.84
N ALA A 208 32.80 3.71 -0.08
CA ALA A 208 33.09 3.83 1.34
C ALA A 208 34.61 3.84 1.54
N THR A 209 35.07 4.42 2.64
CA THR A 209 36.50 4.55 2.97
C THR A 209 36.65 4.53 4.46
N ASP A 210 37.46 3.59 4.95
CA ASP A 210 37.68 3.37 6.36
C ASP A 210 39.01 4.00 6.74
N THR A 211 38.97 4.85 7.76
CA THR A 211 40.09 5.70 8.15
C THR A 211 40.35 5.59 9.64
N ASP A 212 41.53 5.13 10.00
CA ASP A 212 41.99 5.02 11.38
C ASP A 212 42.66 6.31 11.84
N TYR A 213 42.33 6.73 13.06
CA TYR A 213 42.95 7.86 13.73
C TYR A 213 43.70 7.36 14.96
N SER A 214 45.01 7.60 15.00
CA SER A 214 45.90 7.07 16.04
C SER A 214 46.90 8.10 16.55
N GLY A 215 47.77 7.65 17.46
CA GLY A 215 48.79 8.49 18.10
C GLY A 215 48.28 9.26 19.32
N PRO A 216 49.17 9.96 20.05
CA PRO A 216 48.83 10.55 21.34
C PRO A 216 47.74 11.62 21.31
N ASN A 217 47.51 12.25 20.16
CA ASN A 217 46.48 13.27 19.96
C ASN A 217 45.43 12.84 18.91
N CYS A 218 45.43 11.58 18.48
CA CYS A 218 44.52 11.06 17.45
C CYS A 218 44.61 11.83 16.12
N ASP A 219 45.83 12.24 15.75
CA ASP A 219 46.15 13.08 14.60
C ASP A 219 46.92 12.33 13.49
N VAL A 220 47.32 11.09 13.76
CA VAL A 220 47.89 10.20 12.73
C VAL A 220 46.74 9.53 11.99
N VAL A 221 46.62 9.83 10.70
CA VAL A 221 45.52 9.36 9.84
C VAL A 221 46.04 8.29 8.89
N GLU A 222 45.41 7.13 8.90
CA GLU A 222 45.69 6.02 7.99
C GLU A 222 44.40 5.60 7.28
N ILE A 223 44.43 5.59 5.94
CA ILE A 223 43.32 5.01 5.15
C ILE A 223 43.56 3.51 5.11
N VAL A 224 42.69 2.74 5.76
CA VAL A 224 42.80 1.29 5.87
C VAL A 224 42.36 0.66 4.57
N GLU A 225 41.15 0.97 4.13
CA GLU A 225 40.65 0.51 2.83
C GLU A 225 39.64 1.46 2.20
N SER A 226 39.33 1.18 0.93
CA SER A 226 38.28 1.85 0.18
C SER A 226 37.67 0.89 -0.83
N TYR A 227 36.36 0.82 -0.83
CA TYR A 227 35.58 -0.12 -1.63
C TYR A 227 34.34 0.56 -2.21
N GLU A 228 33.84 -0.02 -3.30
CA GLU A 228 32.55 0.34 -3.85
C GLU A 228 31.43 -0.33 -3.06
N TYR A 229 30.33 0.38 -2.87
CA TYR A 229 29.16 -0.14 -2.17
C TYR A 229 27.87 0.15 -2.94
N SER A 230 26.81 -0.57 -2.57
CA SER A 230 25.44 -0.28 -3.01
C SER A 230 24.47 -0.49 -1.86
N ILE A 231 23.33 0.22 -1.90
CA ILE A 231 22.26 0.05 -0.92
C ILE A 231 20.99 -0.39 -1.66
N SER A 232 20.37 -1.46 -1.16
CA SER A 232 19.09 -1.96 -1.64
C SER A 232 18.17 -2.25 -0.45
N GLY A 233 17.16 -1.41 -0.26
CA GLY A 233 16.33 -1.45 0.94
C GLY A 233 17.16 -1.04 2.17
N ASN A 234 17.20 -1.88 3.19
CA ASN A 234 18.02 -1.70 4.39
C ASN A 234 19.36 -2.44 4.32
N ILE A 235 19.76 -2.99 3.17
CA ILE A 235 20.99 -3.77 3.06
C ILE A 235 22.08 -2.92 2.38
N LEU A 236 23.21 -2.78 3.06
CA LEU A 236 24.46 -2.23 2.56
C LEU A 236 25.32 -3.39 2.04
N SER A 237 25.71 -3.36 0.77
CA SER A 237 26.50 -4.44 0.14
C SER A 237 27.78 -3.89 -0.45
N PHE A 238 28.87 -4.63 -0.30
CA PHE A 238 30.19 -4.25 -0.74
C PHE A 238 30.64 -5.06 -1.96
N VAL A 239 31.34 -4.40 -2.89
CA VAL A 239 31.81 -5.03 -4.13
C VAL A 239 33.08 -5.88 -3.90
N ASN A 240 33.81 -5.63 -2.80
CA ASN A 240 35.01 -6.37 -2.41
C ASN A 240 34.72 -7.83 -2.00
N GLY A 241 33.45 -8.17 -1.77
CA GLY A 241 33.00 -9.52 -1.38
C GLY A 241 32.80 -9.71 0.11
N ASP A 242 32.91 -8.64 0.90
CA ASP A 242 32.57 -8.65 2.32
C ASP A 242 31.08 -8.89 2.53
N ASP A 243 30.76 -9.40 3.72
CA ASP A 243 29.39 -9.72 4.08
C ASP A 243 28.52 -8.46 4.11
N PRO A 244 27.28 -8.54 3.61
CA PRO A 244 26.39 -7.37 3.59
C PRO A 244 25.90 -7.04 4.99
N LEU A 245 25.75 -5.74 5.25
CA LEU A 245 25.32 -5.21 6.54
C LEU A 245 23.85 -4.79 6.50
N GLU A 246 23.13 -4.98 7.60
CA GLU A 246 21.76 -4.52 7.75
C GLU A 246 21.73 -3.15 8.44
N ILE A 247 21.31 -2.11 7.72
CA ILE A 247 21.08 -0.77 8.25
C ILE A 247 19.88 -0.81 9.18
N LEU A 248 20.13 -0.57 10.48
CA LEU A 248 19.10 -0.50 11.52
C LEU A 248 18.52 0.90 11.66
N GLU A 249 19.36 1.93 11.50
CA GLU A 249 18.98 3.32 11.67
C GLU A 249 19.87 4.23 10.82
N ILE A 250 19.25 5.19 10.14
CA ILE A 250 19.97 6.28 9.49
C ILE A 250 19.23 7.60 9.68
N THR A 251 19.92 8.56 10.30
CA THR A 251 19.45 9.92 10.54
C THR A 251 20.52 10.94 10.11
N ASP A 252 20.25 12.22 10.28
CA ASP A 252 21.26 13.26 10.00
C ASP A 252 22.44 13.21 10.98
N THR A 253 22.32 12.53 12.12
CA THR A 253 23.35 12.49 13.16
C THR A 253 23.83 11.08 13.49
N THR A 254 23.02 10.06 13.20
CA THR A 254 23.26 8.68 13.65
C THR A 254 23.19 7.71 12.47
N LEU A 255 24.18 6.83 12.37
CA LEU A 255 24.17 5.67 11.48
C LEU A 255 24.37 4.42 12.34
N ARG A 256 23.50 3.43 12.18
CA ARG A 256 23.62 2.14 12.84
C ARG A 256 23.37 1.02 11.86
N TYR A 257 24.27 0.06 11.85
CA TYR A 257 24.09 -1.17 11.11
C TYR A 257 24.50 -2.37 11.95
N GLN A 258 24.02 -3.53 11.51
CA GLN A 258 24.25 -4.83 12.11
C GLN A 258 25.07 -5.69 11.16
N ASP A 259 26.10 -6.33 11.69
CA ASP A 259 26.78 -7.46 11.07
C ASP A 259 26.37 -8.76 11.76
N SER A 260 26.16 -9.82 11.00
CA SER A 260 25.76 -11.12 11.49
C SER A 260 26.61 -12.19 10.84
N TYR A 261 27.48 -12.82 11.63
CA TYR A 261 28.43 -13.81 11.15
C TYR A 261 28.50 -15.03 12.07
N ASN A 262 28.99 -16.14 11.52
CA ASN A 262 29.23 -17.36 12.28
C ASN A 262 30.72 -17.58 12.44
N ASP A 263 31.22 -17.60 13.68
CA ASP A 263 32.60 -17.98 13.98
C ASP A 263 32.63 -19.23 14.87
N ALA A 264 33.43 -20.21 14.47
CA ALA A 264 33.59 -21.49 15.15
C ALA A 264 32.28 -22.24 15.51
N GLY A 265 31.17 -21.98 14.78
CA GLY A 265 29.87 -22.58 15.04
C GLY A 265 28.99 -21.81 16.03
N GLU A 266 29.40 -20.62 16.44
CA GLU A 266 28.61 -19.67 17.23
C GLU A 266 28.22 -18.48 16.36
N ASP A 267 26.97 -18.03 16.51
CA ASP A 267 26.46 -16.86 15.80
C ASP A 267 26.75 -15.59 16.62
N TYR A 268 27.31 -14.59 15.94
CA TYR A 268 27.63 -13.28 16.49
C TYR A 268 26.78 -12.23 15.80
N ILE A 269 26.31 -11.28 16.59
CA ILE A 269 25.63 -10.08 16.09
C ILE A 269 26.37 -8.88 16.63
N ASP A 270 27.05 -8.19 15.72
CA ASP A 270 27.72 -6.94 16.03
C ASP A 270 26.85 -5.77 15.59
N ILE A 271 26.71 -4.78 16.46
CA ILE A 271 26.00 -3.53 16.16
C ILE A 271 26.99 -2.39 16.28
N TYR A 272 27.20 -1.72 15.16
CA TYR A 272 28.05 -0.54 15.05
C TYR A 272 27.17 0.70 15.10
N THR A 273 27.55 1.67 15.93
CA THR A 273 26.86 2.95 16.05
C THR A 273 27.82 4.08 15.81
N TYR A 274 27.48 4.93 14.84
CA TYR A 274 28.28 6.06 14.42
C TYR A 274 27.56 7.40 14.64
N GLU A 275 28.36 8.43 14.90
CA GLU A 275 27.95 9.83 14.93
C GLU A 275 28.52 10.59 13.73
N ARG A 276 27.66 11.36 13.05
CA ARG A 276 28.07 12.19 11.91
C ARG A 276 29.02 13.31 12.35
N GLN A 277 30.07 13.56 11.56
CA GLN A 277 31.06 14.64 11.78
C GLN A 277 30.80 15.89 10.93
#